data_AF-A0A357I045-F1
#
_entry.id   AF-A0A357I045-F1
#
_cell.length_a   1.000
_cell.length_b   1.000
_cell.length_c   1.000
_cell.angle_alpha   90.00
_cell.angle_beta   90.00
_cell.angle_gamma   90.00
#
_symmetry.space_group_name_H-M   'P 1'
#
loop_
_entity.id
_entity.type
_entity.pdbx_description
1 polymer ?
#
loop_
_entity_poly.entity_id
_entity_poly.type
_entity_poly.pdbx_seq_one_letter_code
_entity_poly.pdbx_strand_id
1 'polypeptide(L)'
;MSGKKGIGNVAGMRTRRKGGRSAAKPDGFDRSNAQTLASQIDAWFAFLDQRNYSDKTLDMHKWSLRTFLNWAQERDLHYPEEITRPTLESYQGYLYRYRKSNGQPMAVATQRGRLGAVQRFFAWLCRTHQLLANPASDLELPRKPPRGL
;
A
#
# COMPACT_ATOMS: atom_id res chain seq x y z
N MET A 1 -10.74 18.76 47.38
CA MET A 1 -11.59 18.45 46.22
C MET A 1 -10.71 17.89 45.10
N SER A 2 -10.41 16.59 45.14
CA SER A 2 -9.53 15.92 44.16
C SER A 2 -10.30 15.54 42.89
N GLY A 3 -9.68 15.81 41.75
CA GLY A 3 -10.25 15.55 40.43
C GLY A 3 -10.38 14.08 40.07
N LYS A 4 -11.33 13.78 39.18
CA LYS A 4 -11.38 12.54 38.41
C LYS A 4 -11.31 12.88 36.92
N LYS A 5 -10.11 12.78 36.37
CA LYS A 5 -9.87 12.61 34.93
C LYS A 5 -9.72 11.10 34.68
N GLY A 6 -10.53 10.56 33.78
CA GLY A 6 -10.36 9.21 33.28
C GLY A 6 -11.68 8.44 33.21
N ILE A 7 -11.88 7.72 32.09
CA ILE A 7 -13.05 6.90 31.75
C ILE A 7 -14.22 7.70 31.16
N GLY A 8 -14.01 8.34 30.00
CA GLY A 8 -15.08 9.05 29.29
C GLY A 8 -15.33 8.61 27.84
N ASN A 9 -14.50 7.74 27.23
CA ASN A 9 -14.63 7.48 25.79
C ASN A 9 -14.26 6.05 25.35
N VAL A 10 -14.57 5.03 26.16
CA VAL A 10 -14.38 3.62 25.75
C VAL A 10 -15.62 3.06 25.04
N ALA A 11 -16.80 3.67 25.22
CA ALA A 11 -18.06 3.19 24.63
C ALA A 11 -18.14 3.40 23.10
N GLY A 12 -17.54 4.48 22.57
CA GLY A 12 -17.58 4.79 21.13
C GLY A 12 -16.63 3.95 20.25
N MET A 13 -15.66 3.25 20.84
CA MET A 13 -14.72 2.39 20.10
C MET A 13 -15.27 0.99 19.81
N ARG A 14 -16.18 0.49 20.66
CA ARG A 14 -16.77 -0.86 20.52
C ARG A 14 -17.92 -0.93 19.51
N THR A 15 -18.47 0.20 19.10
CA THR A 15 -19.64 0.28 18.19
C THR A 15 -19.29 0.68 16.76
N ARG A 16 -18.01 0.88 16.42
CA ARG A 16 -17.62 1.04 15.02
C ARG A 16 -17.62 -0.34 14.36
N ARG A 17 -18.81 -0.85 14.05
CA ARG A 17 -19.00 -1.90 13.04
C ARG A 17 -18.22 -1.43 11.81
N LYS A 18 -17.08 -2.07 11.54
CA LYS A 18 -16.37 -2.00 10.26
C LYS A 18 -17.44 -2.30 9.22
N GLY A 19 -17.81 -1.27 8.44
CA GLY A 19 -18.98 -1.29 7.56
C GLY A 19 -19.08 -2.61 6.83
N GLY A 20 -20.31 -3.15 6.80
CA GLY A 20 -20.61 -4.42 6.16
C GLY A 20 -19.94 -4.51 4.79
N ARG A 21 -19.45 -5.70 4.46
CA ARG A 21 -18.95 -6.02 3.12
C ARG A 21 -20.11 -5.86 2.13
N SER A 22 -20.35 -4.64 1.68
CA SER A 22 -21.00 -4.40 0.40
C SER A 22 -20.19 -5.14 -0.65
N ALA A 23 -20.86 -5.81 -1.60
CA ALA A 23 -20.19 -6.42 -2.74
C ALA A 23 -19.16 -5.42 -3.29
N ALA A 24 -17.89 -5.84 -3.32
CA ALA A 24 -16.81 -4.93 -3.68
C ALA A 24 -17.09 -4.41 -5.10
N LYS A 25 -17.38 -3.11 -5.22
CA LYS A 25 -17.46 -2.46 -6.52
C LYS A 25 -16.17 -2.78 -7.27
N PRO A 26 -16.23 -3.16 -8.57
CA PRO A 26 -15.02 -3.42 -9.34
C PRO A 26 -14.10 -2.20 -9.18
N ASP A 27 -12.87 -2.48 -8.77
CA ASP A 27 -11.91 -1.44 -8.38
C ASP A 27 -11.36 -0.62 -9.56
N GLY A 28 -11.70 -1.03 -10.79
CA GLY A 28 -11.39 -0.31 -12.02
C GLY A 28 -10.00 -0.60 -12.58
N PHE A 29 -9.26 -1.53 -12.00
CA PHE A 29 -7.92 -1.90 -12.49
C PHE A 29 -7.99 -2.97 -13.58
N ASP A 30 -7.16 -2.80 -14.60
CA ASP A 30 -7.05 -3.74 -15.70
C ASP A 30 -6.49 -5.10 -15.26
N ARG A 31 -7.31 -6.14 -15.42
CA ARG A 31 -6.98 -7.55 -15.20
C ARG A 31 -7.26 -8.41 -16.43
N SER A 32 -7.34 -7.78 -17.61
CA SER A 32 -7.58 -8.47 -18.87
C SER A 32 -6.43 -9.43 -19.22
N ASN A 33 -5.22 -9.15 -18.73
CA ASN A 33 -4.02 -9.94 -18.94
C ASN A 33 -3.36 -10.30 -17.60
N ALA A 34 -2.79 -11.52 -17.49
CA ALA A 34 -2.04 -11.98 -16.32
C ALA A 34 -0.76 -11.17 -16.05
N GLN A 35 -0.20 -10.51 -17.06
CA GLN A 35 1.00 -9.68 -16.94
C GLN A 35 0.73 -8.26 -16.44
N THR A 36 -0.53 -7.82 -16.33
CA THR A 36 -0.82 -6.47 -15.80
C THR A 36 -0.39 -6.35 -14.34
N LEU A 37 -0.10 -5.12 -13.90
CA LEU A 37 0.24 -4.81 -12.52
C LEU A 37 -0.81 -5.35 -11.54
N ALA A 38 -2.10 -5.20 -11.85
CA ALA A 38 -3.17 -5.64 -10.96
C ALA A 38 -3.22 -7.17 -10.85
N SER A 39 -3.13 -7.89 -11.97
CA SER A 39 -3.10 -9.37 -11.99
C SER A 39 -1.88 -9.91 -11.25
N GLN A 40 -0.72 -9.31 -11.45
CA GLN A 40 0.53 -9.70 -10.78
C GLN A 40 0.48 -9.42 -9.27
N ILE A 41 -0.17 -8.33 -8.85
CA ILE A 41 -0.41 -8.03 -7.43
C ILE A 41 -1.36 -9.07 -6.81
N ASP A 42 -2.40 -9.48 -7.51
CA ASP A 42 -3.32 -10.52 -7.03
C ASP A 42 -2.59 -11.87 -6.88
N ALA A 43 -1.73 -12.22 -7.85
CA ALA A 43 -0.86 -13.39 -7.77
C ALA A 43 0.11 -13.32 -6.57
N TRP A 44 0.68 -12.13 -6.30
CA TRP A 44 1.53 -11.92 -5.14
C TRP A 44 0.75 -12.09 -3.82
N PHE A 45 -0.50 -11.60 -3.74
CA PHE A 45 -1.33 -11.81 -2.56
C PHE A 45 -1.68 -13.27 -2.33
N ALA A 46 -2.03 -14.02 -3.38
CA ALA A 46 -2.25 -15.46 -3.27
C ALA A 46 -0.98 -16.19 -2.77
N PHE A 47 0.20 -15.77 -3.25
CA PHE A 47 1.49 -16.29 -2.79
C PHE A 47 1.75 -16.01 -1.29
N LEU A 48 1.40 -14.82 -0.80
CA LEU A 48 1.54 -14.47 0.62
C LEU A 48 0.53 -15.22 1.50
N ASP A 49 -0.71 -15.34 1.03
CA ASP A 49 -1.78 -16.06 1.71
C ASP A 49 -1.43 -17.54 1.92
N GLN A 50 -0.92 -18.21 0.88
CA GLN A 50 -0.42 -19.59 0.96
C GLN A 50 0.69 -19.78 2.00
N ARG A 51 1.43 -18.71 2.33
CA ARG A 51 2.51 -18.70 3.33
C ARG A 51 2.04 -18.27 4.71
N ASN A 52 0.72 -18.23 4.92
CA ASN A 52 0.10 -17.92 6.21
C ASN A 52 0.49 -16.54 6.75
N TYR A 53 0.67 -15.56 5.87
CA TYR A 53 0.80 -14.17 6.28
C TYR A 53 -0.51 -13.70 6.92
N SER A 54 -0.44 -13.06 8.08
CA SER A 54 -1.65 -12.57 8.77
C SER A 54 -2.52 -11.65 7.89
N ASP A 55 -3.85 -11.75 8.05
CA ASP A 55 -4.83 -10.87 7.40
C ASP A 55 -4.49 -9.38 7.55
N LYS A 56 -4.01 -8.99 8.74
CA LYS A 56 -3.60 -7.61 9.03
C LYS A 56 -2.47 -7.15 8.12
N THR A 57 -1.53 -8.03 7.81
CA THR A 57 -0.39 -7.74 6.92
C THR A 57 -0.84 -7.67 5.47
N LEU A 58 -1.70 -8.60 5.04
CA LEU A 58 -2.31 -8.58 3.71
C LEU A 58 -3.14 -7.31 3.49
N ASP A 59 -3.98 -6.92 4.45
CA ASP A 59 -4.77 -5.68 4.39
C ASP A 59 -3.88 -4.44 4.26
N MET A 60 -2.78 -4.38 5.01
CA MET A 60 -1.82 -3.27 4.92
C MET A 60 -1.18 -3.19 3.53
N HIS A 61 -0.80 -4.32 2.94
CA HIS A 61 -0.24 -4.35 1.58
C HIS A 61 -1.30 -4.03 0.52
N LYS A 62 -2.53 -4.54 0.64
CA LYS A 62 -3.67 -4.21 -0.24
C LYS A 62 -3.92 -2.70 -0.29
N TRP A 63 -4.03 -2.05 0.87
CA TRP A 63 -4.18 -0.59 0.93
C TRP A 63 -3.00 0.16 0.34
N SER A 64 -1.79 -0.36 0.51
CA SER A 64 -0.56 0.24 -0.02
C SER A 64 -0.53 0.19 -1.54
N LEU A 65 -0.70 -1.00 -2.10
CA LEU A 65 -0.62 -1.26 -3.53
C LEU A 65 -1.82 -0.70 -4.30
N ARG A 66 -3.01 -0.63 -3.70
CA ARG A 66 -4.17 0.06 -4.32
C ARG A 66 -3.86 1.53 -4.63
N THR A 67 -3.15 2.23 -3.74
CA THR A 67 -2.76 3.62 -4.00
C THR A 67 -1.68 3.72 -5.07
N PHE A 68 -0.80 2.74 -5.18
CA PHE A 68 0.17 2.66 -6.27
C PHE A 68 -0.52 2.41 -7.61
N LEU A 69 -1.44 1.43 -7.68
CA LEU A 69 -2.22 1.12 -8.89
C LEU A 69 -3.03 2.32 -9.38
N ASN A 70 -3.74 3.02 -8.49
CA ASN A 70 -4.46 4.24 -8.88
C ASN A 70 -3.52 5.27 -9.52
N TRP A 71 -2.37 5.51 -8.89
CA TRP A 71 -1.38 6.48 -9.39
C TRP A 71 -0.76 6.06 -10.72
N ALA A 72 -0.53 4.75 -10.91
CA ALA A 72 0.00 4.18 -12.14
C ALA A 72 -1.01 4.27 -13.28
N GLN A 73 -2.28 3.91 -13.01
CA GLN A 73 -3.37 3.99 -13.99
C GLN A 73 -3.66 5.43 -14.44
N GLU A 74 -3.58 6.42 -13.56
CA GLU A 74 -3.67 7.85 -13.93
C GLU A 74 -2.57 8.31 -14.93
N ARG A 75 -1.55 7.48 -15.13
CA ARG A 75 -0.40 7.74 -16.01
C ARG A 75 -0.29 6.70 -17.13
N ASP A 76 -1.36 5.92 -17.34
CA ASP A 76 -1.42 4.83 -18.32
C ASP A 76 -0.29 3.79 -18.15
N LEU A 77 0.17 3.58 -16.91
CA LEU A 77 1.14 2.55 -16.57
C LEU A 77 0.40 1.31 -16.07
N HIS A 78 0.36 0.27 -16.91
CA HIS A 78 -0.45 -0.93 -16.70
C HIS A 78 0.39 -2.18 -16.45
N TYR A 79 1.65 -2.19 -16.85
CA TYR A 79 2.52 -3.36 -16.82
C TYR A 79 3.76 -3.17 -15.93
N PRO A 80 4.25 -4.22 -15.26
CA PRO A 80 5.45 -4.14 -14.44
C PRO A 80 6.71 -3.70 -15.20
N GLU A 81 6.86 -4.09 -16.47
CA GLU A 81 8.02 -3.74 -17.31
C GLU A 81 8.12 -2.25 -17.64
N GLU A 82 7.01 -1.51 -17.56
CA GLU A 82 6.98 -0.05 -17.75
C GLU A 82 7.49 0.71 -16.52
N ILE A 83 7.59 0.02 -15.38
CA ILE A 83 7.98 0.62 -14.11
C ILE A 83 9.49 0.65 -13.99
N THR A 84 10.04 1.86 -14.06
CA THR A 84 11.47 2.13 -13.89
C THR A 84 11.77 2.75 -12.52
N ARG A 85 13.04 2.89 -12.17
CA ARG A 85 13.47 3.62 -10.97
C ARG A 85 12.91 5.06 -10.94
N PRO A 86 13.07 5.89 -12.00
CA PRO A 86 12.45 7.22 -12.06
C PRO A 86 10.93 7.20 -11.86
N THR A 87 10.23 6.19 -12.38
CA THR A 87 8.79 6.03 -12.15
C THR A 87 8.48 5.87 -10.66
N LEU A 88 9.24 5.04 -9.94
CA LEU A 88 9.05 4.82 -8.51
C LEU A 88 9.44 6.04 -7.65
N GLU A 89 10.47 6.80 -8.06
CA GLU A 89 10.85 8.07 -7.41
C GLU A 89 9.76 9.13 -7.59
N SER A 90 9.14 9.18 -8.78
CA SER A 90 7.97 10.03 -9.03
C SER A 90 6.80 9.64 -8.14
N TYR A 91 6.54 8.34 -7.94
CA TYR A 91 5.54 7.84 -7.00
C TYR A 91 5.85 8.23 -5.55
N GLN A 92 7.12 8.15 -5.13
CA GLN A 92 7.56 8.64 -3.82
C GLN A 92 7.28 10.14 -3.64
N GLY A 93 7.61 10.96 -4.64
CA GLY A 93 7.30 12.40 -4.65
C GLY A 93 5.80 12.68 -4.60
N TYR A 94 4.99 11.87 -5.28
CA TYR A 94 3.53 11.92 -5.18
C TYR A 94 3.05 11.64 -3.75
N LEU A 95 3.54 10.58 -3.08
CA LEU A 95 3.15 10.27 -1.70
C LEU A 95 3.51 11.39 -0.71
N TYR A 96 4.62 12.09 -0.94
CA TYR A 96 5.04 13.25 -0.15
C TYR A 96 4.11 14.46 -0.34
N ARG A 97 3.74 14.75 -1.59
CA ARG A 97 2.81 15.84 -1.92
C ARG A 97 1.34 15.52 -1.62
N TYR A 98 1.00 14.24 -1.47
CA TYR A 98 -0.35 13.79 -1.19
C TYR A 98 -0.94 14.50 0.02
N ARG A 99 -2.20 14.95 -0.13
CA ARG A 99 -3.00 15.52 0.94
C ARG A 99 -4.24 14.68 1.12
N LYS A 100 -4.52 14.33 2.38
CA LYS A 100 -5.78 13.67 2.75
C LYS A 100 -6.93 14.66 2.55
N SER A 101 -8.17 14.17 2.63
CA SER A 101 -9.38 15.00 2.57
C SER A 101 -9.41 16.14 3.60
N ASN A 102 -8.71 15.97 4.73
CA ASN A 102 -8.57 17.00 5.76
C ASN A 102 -7.39 17.97 5.53
N GLY A 103 -6.81 18.00 4.32
CA GLY A 103 -5.70 18.88 3.96
C GLY A 103 -4.35 18.51 4.56
N GLN A 104 -4.27 17.52 5.45
CA GLN A 104 -3.03 17.15 6.13
C GLN A 104 -2.16 16.22 5.25
N PRO A 105 -0.82 16.32 5.34
CA PRO A 105 0.08 15.43 4.63
C PRO A 105 -0.08 13.98 5.08
N MET A 106 0.35 13.05 4.22
CA MET A 106 0.45 11.64 4.61
C MET A 106 1.57 11.47 5.64
N ALA A 107 1.31 10.72 6.73
CA ALA A 107 2.31 10.47 7.75
C ALA A 107 3.53 9.72 7.17
N VAL A 108 4.74 10.10 7.58
CA VAL A 108 6.01 9.50 7.07
C VAL A 108 6.04 7.98 7.26
N ALA A 109 5.54 7.47 8.39
CA ALA A 109 5.43 6.03 8.62
C ALA A 109 4.52 5.32 7.60
N THR A 110 3.42 5.97 7.20
CA THR A 110 2.53 5.46 6.15
C THR A 110 3.20 5.49 4.79
N GLN A 111 3.88 6.59 4.43
CA GLN A 111 4.64 6.68 3.17
C GLN A 111 5.68 5.55 3.07
N ARG A 112 6.46 5.36 4.14
CA ARG A 112 7.43 4.27 4.24
C ARG A 112 6.78 2.88 4.12
N GLY A 113 5.64 2.67 4.76
CA GLY A 113 4.89 1.41 4.64
C GLY A 113 4.44 1.13 3.22
N ARG A 114 3.97 2.16 2.50
CA ARG A 114 3.54 2.04 1.10
C ARG A 114 4.70 1.71 0.16
N LEU A 115 5.77 2.49 0.23
CA LEU A 115 6.97 2.25 -0.58
C LEU A 115 7.60 0.89 -0.26
N GLY A 116 7.62 0.48 1.01
CA GLY A 116 8.11 -0.83 1.40
C GLY A 116 7.21 -2.00 0.94
N ALA A 117 5.93 -1.76 0.62
CA ALA A 117 5.09 -2.77 -0.03
C ALA A 117 5.45 -2.90 -1.52
N VAL A 118 5.64 -1.76 -2.19
CA VAL A 118 6.10 -1.69 -3.60
C VAL A 118 7.43 -2.41 -3.76
N GLN A 119 8.41 -2.15 -2.89
CA GLN A 119 9.71 -2.84 -2.94
C GLN A 119 9.58 -4.37 -2.84
N ARG A 120 8.75 -4.86 -1.91
CA ARG A 120 8.55 -6.30 -1.72
C ARG A 120 7.84 -6.94 -2.91
N PHE A 121 6.88 -6.23 -3.50
CA PHE A 121 6.18 -6.68 -4.70
C PHE A 121 7.14 -6.84 -5.89
N PHE A 122 7.91 -5.81 -6.23
CA PHE A 122 8.86 -5.88 -7.35
C PHE A 122 10.01 -6.87 -7.09
N ALA A 123 10.45 -7.01 -5.84
CA ALA A 123 11.40 -8.06 -5.47
C ALA A 123 10.83 -9.47 -5.70
N TRP A 124 9.54 -9.68 -5.40
CA TRP A 124 8.87 -10.94 -5.66
C TRP A 124 8.76 -11.23 -7.17
N LEU A 125 8.41 -10.24 -7.99
CA LEU A 125 8.36 -10.39 -9.45
C LEU A 125 9.70 -10.86 -10.03
N CYS A 126 10.81 -10.33 -9.53
CA CYS A 126 12.13 -10.77 -9.98
C CYS A 126 12.43 -12.20 -9.52
N ARG A 127 12.08 -12.54 -8.26
CA ARG A 127 12.26 -13.89 -7.71
C ARG A 127 11.45 -14.94 -8.48
N THR A 128 10.30 -14.58 -9.04
CA THR A 128 9.44 -15.48 -9.83
C THR A 128 9.66 -15.35 -11.33
N HIS A 129 10.77 -14.73 -11.76
CA HIS A 129 11.14 -14.54 -13.16
C HIS A 129 10.12 -13.79 -14.02
N GLN A 130 9.26 -12.97 -13.39
CA GLN A 130 8.32 -12.08 -14.08
C GLN A 130 8.98 -10.78 -14.53
N LEU A 131 10.08 -10.40 -13.88
CA LEU A 131 10.93 -9.28 -14.26
C LEU A 131 12.39 -9.72 -14.24
N LEU A 132 13.18 -9.18 -15.18
CA LEU A 132 14.62 -9.46 -15.27
C LEU A 132 15.44 -8.65 -14.25
N ALA A 133 14.97 -7.46 -13.89
CA ALA A 133 15.63 -6.57 -12.95
C ALA A 133 14.61 -5.91 -12.02
N ASN A 134 14.98 -5.68 -10.77
CA ASN A 134 14.12 -5.08 -9.77
C ASN A 134 14.23 -3.54 -9.81
N PRO A 135 13.24 -2.80 -10.34
CA PRO A 135 13.31 -1.33 -10.39
C PRO A 135 13.30 -0.69 -8.98
N ALA A 136 12.83 -1.43 -7.97
CA ALA A 136 12.65 -0.93 -6.61
C ALA A 136 13.83 -1.26 -5.66
N SER A 137 14.90 -1.93 -6.15
CA SER A 137 16.02 -2.39 -5.31
C SER A 137 16.66 -1.26 -4.52
N ASP A 138 16.99 -0.16 -5.21
CA ASP A 138 17.71 0.98 -4.62
C ASP A 138 16.76 2.15 -4.32
N LEU A 139 15.45 1.89 -4.24
CA LEU A 139 14.47 2.91 -3.89
C LEU A 139 14.65 3.29 -2.41
N GLU A 140 15.06 4.53 -2.16
CA GLU A 140 15.33 4.99 -0.80
C GLU A 140 14.03 5.27 -0.03
N LEU A 141 13.85 4.58 1.10
CA LEU A 141 12.70 4.79 1.96
C LEU A 141 12.86 6.02 2.86
N PRO A 142 11.78 6.77 3.15
CA PRO A 142 11.80 7.84 4.13
C PRO A 142 12.40 7.37 5.48
N ARG A 143 13.17 8.27 6.11
CA ARG A 143 13.77 8.01 7.42
C ARG A 143 12.68 7.65 8.43
N LYS A 144 12.94 6.61 9.22
CA LYS A 144 11.99 6.15 10.23
C LYS A 144 11.84 7.26 11.28
N PRO A 145 10.61 7.68 11.61
CA PRO A 145 10.43 8.64 12.68
C PRO A 145 10.91 8.02 14.01
N PRO A 146 11.48 8.82 14.92
CA PRO A 146 11.86 8.33 16.24
C PRO A 146 10.61 7.74 16.91
N ARG A 147 10.76 6.56 17.49
CA ARG A 147 9.69 5.94 18.27
C ARG A 147 9.56 6.81 19.52
N GLY A 148 8.46 7.53 19.69
CA GLY A 148 8.16 8.17 20.97
C GLY A 148 8.14 7.07 22.03
N LEU A 149 9.07 7.17 22.99
CA LEU A 149 9.08 6.36 24.21
C LEU A 149 8.04 6.93 25.18
#